data_AF-A0A4U1GBW5-F1
#
_entry.id   AF-A0A4U1GBW5-F1
#
_cell.length_a   1.000
_cell.length_b   1.000
_cell.length_c   1.000
_cell.angle_alpha   90.00
_cell.angle_beta   90.00
_cell.angle_gamma   90.00
#
_symmetry.space_group_name_H-M   'P 1'
#
loop_
_entity.id
_entity.type
_entity.pdbx_description
1 polymer ?
#
loop_
_entity_poly.entity_id
_entity_poly.type
_entity_poly.pdbx_seq_one_letter_code
_entity_poly.pdbx_strand_id
1 'polypeptide(L)'
;MVMKNYLIPILLVFGILSACTSGHETKGSAENHIVLKPFSDSVKIDTFKVALNGNDLKDMTIRFSITAHDGKLIYNKDFKAVDLIDNYKSSVDLKKERSQKAFIMNEYKLFLDDENFLEPAVTESESPDQYTPDKTFYNELKQSTLNGFKYRTGKETSVYIAWSEKEKKVKPYYNCCK
;
A
#
# COMPACT_ATOMS: atom_id res chain seq x y z
N MET A 1 38.50 27.03 56.10
CA MET A 1 39.77 26.38 55.71
C MET A 1 39.72 26.17 54.21
N VAL A 2 40.78 26.58 53.53
CA VAL A 2 40.88 26.92 52.10
C VAL A 2 41.44 25.75 51.29
N MET A 3 41.02 25.66 50.02
CA MET A 3 41.60 24.90 48.89
C MET A 3 41.44 23.36 48.96
N LYS A 4 41.22 22.65 47.85
CA LYS A 4 41.95 22.78 46.58
C LYS A 4 41.22 22.06 45.43
N ASN A 5 41.00 22.78 44.33
CA ASN A 5 40.69 22.20 43.02
C ASN A 5 41.82 21.27 42.57
N TYR A 6 41.46 20.13 41.98
CA TYR A 6 42.33 19.40 41.06
C TYR A 6 41.57 19.17 39.75
N LEU A 7 41.89 20.02 38.78
CA LEU A 7 41.77 19.75 37.35
C LEU A 7 42.97 18.89 36.96
N ILE A 8 42.76 17.69 36.42
CA ILE A 8 43.71 17.06 35.48
C ILE A 8 42.89 16.39 34.35
N PRO A 9 43.13 16.78 33.08
CA PRO A 9 42.60 16.15 31.88
C PRO A 9 43.47 14.94 31.49
N ILE A 10 43.03 14.06 30.57
CA ILE A 10 43.84 13.50 29.45
C ILE A 10 43.21 12.28 28.75
N LEU A 11 43.24 12.38 27.41
CA LEU A 11 43.21 11.39 26.31
C LEU A 11 42.06 10.36 26.21
N LEU A 12 41.20 10.44 25.19
CA LEU A 12 41.39 9.91 23.83
C LEU A 12 41.66 8.39 23.77
N VAL A 13 40.60 7.64 23.50
CA VAL A 13 40.66 6.46 22.63
C VAL A 13 39.47 6.53 21.66
N PHE A 14 39.72 7.10 20.49
CA PHE A 14 38.96 6.78 19.28
C PHE A 14 39.32 5.33 18.92
N GLY A 15 38.39 4.41 19.13
CA GLY A 15 38.47 3.03 18.69
C GLY A 15 37.34 2.74 17.73
N ILE A 16 37.61 2.95 16.44
CA ILE A 16 36.73 2.64 15.32
C ILE A 16 36.59 1.11 15.27
N LEU A 17 35.38 0.61 15.47
CA LEU A 17 34.96 -0.71 14.97
C LEU A 17 33.57 -0.54 14.35
N SER A 18 33.51 0.21 13.24
CA SER A 18 32.46 -0.04 12.25
C SER A 18 32.78 -1.38 11.60
N ALA A 19 32.29 -2.46 12.20
CA ALA A 19 32.18 -3.74 11.53
C ALA A 19 31.13 -3.57 10.41
N CYS A 20 31.60 -3.27 9.20
CA CYS A 20 30.85 -3.54 7.98
C CYS A 20 30.63 -5.05 7.92
N THR A 21 29.50 -5.52 8.43
CA THR A 21 29.01 -6.85 8.08
C THR A 21 28.73 -6.81 6.59
N SER A 22 29.56 -7.54 5.84
CA SER A 22 29.38 -7.87 4.44
C SER A 22 27.90 -8.13 4.17
N GLY A 23 27.31 -7.24 3.38
CA GLY A 23 25.95 -7.38 2.90
C GLY A 23 25.83 -8.73 2.21
N HIS A 24 25.14 -9.65 2.88
CA HIS A 24 24.63 -10.82 2.22
C HIS A 24 23.57 -10.28 1.27
N GLU A 25 23.91 -10.13 -0.01
CA GLU A 25 22.93 -9.89 -1.06
C GLU A 25 22.00 -11.09 -1.11
N THR A 26 20.97 -11.03 -0.27
CA THR A 26 19.81 -11.90 -0.36
C THR A 26 19.21 -11.65 -1.74
N LYS A 27 19.28 -12.66 -2.61
CA LYS A 27 18.68 -12.64 -3.95
C LYS A 27 17.33 -11.94 -3.91
N GLY A 28 17.22 -10.90 -4.73
CA GLY A 28 16.32 -9.76 -4.56
C GLY A 28 14.85 -10.10 -4.31
N SER A 29 14.40 -9.76 -3.10
CA SER A 29 12.99 -9.47 -2.84
C SER A 29 12.77 -8.00 -3.18
N ALA A 30 11.73 -7.67 -3.95
CA ALA A 30 11.37 -6.28 -4.19
C ALA A 30 11.06 -5.60 -2.86
N GLU A 31 11.56 -4.37 -2.68
CA GLU A 31 11.30 -3.60 -1.47
C GLU A 31 9.80 -3.36 -1.29
N ASN A 32 9.31 -3.47 -0.06
CA ASN A 32 7.93 -3.14 0.26
C ASN A 32 7.69 -1.66 0.01
N HIS A 33 6.60 -1.29 -0.67
CA HIS A 33 6.21 0.10 -0.77
C HIS A 33 5.23 0.44 0.34
N ILE A 34 5.47 1.58 1.02
CA ILE A 34 4.69 2.04 2.16
C ILE A 34 4.31 3.49 1.93
N VAL A 35 3.03 3.82 2.14
CA VAL A 35 2.49 5.18 2.07
C VAL A 35 1.65 5.43 3.31
N LEU A 36 1.72 6.65 3.83
CA LEU A 36 1.02 7.11 5.02
C LEU A 36 -0.04 8.16 4.63
N LYS A 37 -1.32 7.84 4.82
CA LYS A 37 -2.45 8.71 4.42
C LYS A 37 -3.63 8.57 5.40
N PRO A 38 -4.44 9.62 5.61
CA PRO A 38 -5.74 9.48 6.28
C PRO A 38 -6.68 8.61 5.45
N PHE A 39 -7.37 7.66 6.11
CA PHE A 39 -8.31 6.75 5.43
C PHE A 39 -9.45 6.28 6.33
N SER A 40 -9.15 5.66 7.48
CA SER A 40 -10.16 5.24 8.46
C SER A 40 -10.63 6.34 9.41
N ASP A 41 -10.02 7.52 9.30
CA ASP A 41 -10.27 8.74 10.04
C ASP A 41 -9.88 9.93 9.14
N SER A 42 -10.50 11.10 9.34
CA SER A 42 -10.25 12.28 8.51
C SER A 42 -8.92 12.97 8.80
N VAL A 43 -8.31 12.70 9.95
CA VAL A 43 -7.06 13.35 10.39
C VAL A 43 -5.98 12.32 10.70
N LYS A 44 -6.34 11.18 11.30
CA LYS A 44 -5.35 10.20 11.73
C LYS A 44 -4.81 9.39 10.56
N ILE A 45 -3.52 9.11 10.62
CA ILE A 45 -2.75 8.53 9.52
C ILE A 45 -2.73 7.01 9.62
N ASP A 46 -3.18 6.36 8.56
CA ASP A 46 -3.11 4.91 8.39
C ASP A 46 -1.89 4.55 7.53
N THR A 47 -1.45 3.30 7.64
CA THR A 47 -0.33 2.75 6.87
C THR A 47 -0.84 1.85 5.76
N PHE A 48 -0.60 2.26 4.52
CA PHE A 48 -0.79 1.45 3.32
C PHE A 48 0.52 0.75 2.99
N LYS A 49 0.47 -0.56 2.78
CA LYS A 49 1.64 -1.35 2.44
C LYS A 49 1.32 -2.31 1.31
N VAL A 50 2.18 -2.33 0.30
CA VAL A 50 2.19 -3.36 -0.75
C VAL A 50 3.53 -4.09 -0.73
N ALA A 51 3.49 -5.42 -0.89
CA ALA A 51 4.65 -6.30 -0.89
C ALA A 51 4.55 -7.26 -2.07
N LEU A 52 5.67 -7.50 -2.76
CA LEU A 52 5.76 -8.50 -3.82
C LEU A 52 6.52 -9.73 -3.31
N ASN A 53 5.84 -10.88 -3.31
CA ASN A 53 6.39 -12.15 -2.83
C ASN A 53 6.55 -13.11 -4.01
N GLY A 54 7.62 -13.92 -3.99
CA GLY A 54 7.90 -14.93 -5.00
C GLY A 54 8.80 -14.41 -6.14
N ASN A 55 9.66 -15.30 -6.65
CA ASN A 55 10.67 -14.98 -7.67
C ASN A 55 10.25 -15.42 -9.09
N ASP A 56 9.40 -16.44 -9.15
CA ASP A 56 8.90 -17.00 -10.39
C ASP A 56 7.54 -16.43 -10.72
N LEU A 57 7.31 -16.12 -12.00
CA LEU A 57 6.12 -15.41 -12.45
C LEU A 57 4.82 -16.11 -12.01
N LYS A 58 4.78 -17.45 -12.09
CA LYS A 58 3.62 -18.28 -11.74
C LYS A 58 3.25 -18.25 -10.24
N ASP A 59 4.22 -17.99 -9.37
CA ASP A 59 4.06 -18.02 -7.91
C ASP A 59 4.11 -16.61 -7.31
N MET A 60 4.34 -15.59 -8.14
CA MET A 60 4.47 -14.20 -7.74
C MET A 60 3.12 -13.65 -7.28
N THR A 61 3.11 -13.10 -6.07
CA THR A 61 1.91 -12.60 -5.38
C THR A 61 2.15 -11.19 -4.88
N ILE A 62 1.17 -10.32 -5.10
CA ILE A 62 1.11 -8.97 -4.51
C ILE A 62 0.25 -9.04 -3.26
N ARG A 63 0.80 -8.66 -2.12
CA ARG A 63 0.09 -8.51 -0.84
C ARG A 63 -0.11 -7.05 -0.53
N PHE A 64 -1.38 -6.63 -0.48
CA PHE A 64 -1.79 -5.29 -0.09
C PHE A 64 -2.45 -5.32 1.29
N SER A 65 -2.06 -4.37 2.15
CA SER A 65 -2.61 -4.24 3.49
C SER A 65 -2.78 -2.79 3.91
N ILE A 66 -3.76 -2.55 4.79
CA ILE A 66 -3.97 -1.27 5.46
C ILE A 66 -3.98 -1.52 6.97
N THR A 67 -3.12 -0.81 7.68
CA THR A 67 -3.05 -0.82 9.14
C THR A 67 -3.50 0.55 9.65
N ALA A 68 -4.48 0.56 10.55
CA ALA A 68 -5.00 1.79 11.13
C ALA A 68 -3.94 2.50 12.00
N HIS A 69 -4.15 3.79 12.27
CA HIS A 69 -3.31 4.60 13.15
C HIS A 69 -3.02 4.01 14.54
N ASP A 70 -3.90 3.12 15.03
CA ASP A 70 -3.76 2.42 16.32
C ASP A 70 -2.95 1.10 16.22
N GLY A 71 -2.44 0.77 15.04
CA GLY A 71 -1.69 -0.44 14.75
C GLY A 71 -2.55 -1.65 14.37
N LYS A 72 -3.88 -1.52 14.31
CA LYS A 72 -4.77 -2.63 13.95
C LYS A 72 -4.76 -2.87 12.43
N LEU A 73 -4.56 -4.11 12.01
CA LEU A 73 -4.77 -4.51 10.61
C LEU A 73 -6.27 -4.43 10.28
N ILE A 74 -6.66 -3.52 9.37
CA ILE A 74 -8.05 -3.27 9.00
C ILE A 74 -8.38 -3.77 7.59
N TYR A 75 -7.38 -4.05 6.76
CA TYR A 75 -7.54 -4.61 5.44
C TYR A 75 -6.33 -5.45 5.02
N ASN A 76 -6.58 -6.57 4.34
CA ASN A 76 -5.52 -7.39 3.75
C ASN A 76 -6.05 -8.17 2.53
N LYS A 77 -5.30 -8.13 1.43
CA LYS A 77 -5.57 -8.92 0.23
C LYS A 77 -4.30 -9.37 -0.47
N ASP A 78 -4.35 -10.60 -0.95
CA ASP A 78 -3.33 -11.20 -1.80
C ASP A 78 -3.92 -11.38 -3.20
N PHE A 79 -3.11 -11.06 -4.22
CA PHE A 79 -3.46 -11.21 -5.65
C PHE A 79 -2.32 -11.90 -6.38
N LYS A 80 -2.62 -12.75 -7.35
CA LYS A 80 -1.57 -13.29 -8.22
C LYS A 80 -1.11 -12.18 -9.14
N ALA A 81 0.20 -11.98 -9.26
CA ALA A 81 0.74 -10.93 -10.11
C ALA A 81 0.43 -11.17 -11.60
N VAL A 82 0.26 -12.44 -12.00
CA VAL A 82 -0.16 -12.81 -13.36
C VAL A 82 -1.56 -12.33 -13.72
N ASP A 83 -2.45 -12.13 -12.75
CA ASP A 83 -3.80 -11.65 -13.01
C ASP A 83 -3.77 -10.20 -13.53
N LEU A 84 -2.70 -9.42 -13.23
CA LEU A 84 -2.48 -8.10 -13.82
C LEU A 84 -2.14 -8.16 -15.30
N ILE A 85 -1.41 -9.19 -15.75
CA ILE A 85 -0.95 -9.33 -17.15
C ILE A 85 -2.15 -9.55 -18.06
N ASP A 86 -3.12 -10.36 -17.62
CA ASP A 86 -4.31 -10.72 -18.40
C ASP A 86 -5.12 -9.49 -18.84
N ASN A 87 -4.98 -8.37 -18.12
CA ASN A 87 -5.66 -7.10 -18.38
C ASN A 87 -5.09 -6.37 -19.59
N TYR A 88 -3.80 -6.57 -19.88
CA TYR A 88 -3.06 -5.80 -20.87
C TYR A 88 -2.60 -6.64 -22.06
N LYS A 89 -2.98 -7.93 -22.13
CA LYS A 89 -2.63 -8.83 -23.25
C LYS A 89 -3.06 -8.29 -24.63
N SER A 90 -4.09 -7.45 -24.69
CA SER A 90 -4.56 -6.82 -25.94
C SER A 90 -3.88 -5.49 -26.27
N SER A 91 -3.24 -4.83 -25.29
CA SER A 91 -2.68 -3.48 -25.43
C SER A 91 -1.16 -3.41 -25.28
N VAL A 92 -0.52 -4.44 -24.71
CA VAL A 92 0.92 -4.49 -24.43
C VAL A 92 1.50 -5.84 -24.92
N ASP A 93 2.66 -5.81 -25.58
CA ASP A 93 3.36 -7.03 -26.01
C ASP A 93 4.00 -7.76 -24.81
N LEU A 94 3.22 -8.63 -24.19
CA LEU A 94 3.59 -9.43 -23.03
C LEU A 94 3.91 -10.89 -23.40
N LYS A 95 4.39 -11.16 -24.64
CA LYS A 95 4.73 -12.53 -25.09
C LYS A 95 5.96 -13.12 -24.38
N LYS A 96 6.87 -12.28 -23.90
CA LYS A 96 8.12 -12.69 -23.26
C LYS A 96 8.02 -12.55 -21.73
N GLU A 97 8.52 -13.53 -21.00
CA GLU A 97 8.52 -13.53 -19.53
C GLU A 97 9.23 -12.30 -18.94
N ARG A 98 10.32 -11.84 -19.55
CA ARG A 98 11.02 -10.63 -19.13
C ARG A 98 10.11 -9.39 -19.21
N SER A 99 9.33 -9.26 -20.28
CA SER A 99 8.39 -8.15 -20.45
C SER A 99 7.26 -8.23 -19.43
N GLN A 100 6.75 -9.44 -19.16
CA GLN A 100 5.75 -9.70 -18.12
C GLN A 100 6.23 -9.31 -16.72
N LYS A 101 7.45 -9.70 -16.35
CA LYS A 101 8.05 -9.30 -15.07
C LYS A 101 8.24 -7.79 -14.97
N ALA A 102 8.74 -7.14 -16.03
CA ALA A 102 8.90 -5.69 -16.06
C ALA A 102 7.55 -4.97 -15.91
N PHE A 103 6.51 -5.48 -16.57
CA PHE A 103 5.15 -4.97 -16.46
C PHE A 103 4.61 -5.06 -15.02
N ILE A 104 4.69 -6.23 -14.40
CA ILE A 104 4.27 -6.41 -12.99
C ILE A 104 5.04 -5.48 -12.07
N MET A 105 6.35 -5.35 -12.26
CA MET A 105 7.17 -4.45 -11.44
C MET A 105 6.75 -2.98 -11.60
N ASN A 106 6.30 -2.58 -12.79
CA ASN A 106 5.76 -1.24 -13.01
C ASN A 106 4.43 -1.04 -12.29
N GLU A 107 3.47 -1.95 -12.47
CA GLU A 107 2.17 -1.88 -11.77
C GLU A 107 2.34 -1.93 -10.24
N TYR A 108 3.28 -2.73 -9.74
CA TYR A 108 3.64 -2.79 -8.33
C TYR A 108 4.18 -1.45 -7.80
N LYS A 109 5.00 -0.74 -8.59
CA LYS A 109 5.49 0.60 -8.25
C LYS A 109 4.38 1.64 -8.22
N LEU A 110 3.43 1.54 -9.12
CA LEU A 110 2.30 2.46 -9.24
C LEU A 110 1.11 2.08 -8.33
N PHE A 111 1.21 0.98 -7.58
CA PHE A 111 0.07 0.48 -6.79
C PHE A 111 -0.40 1.49 -5.74
N LEU A 112 0.54 2.14 -5.05
CA LEU A 112 0.26 3.17 -4.04
C LEU A 112 0.51 4.59 -4.59
N ASP A 113 0.36 4.79 -5.89
CA ASP A 113 0.49 6.11 -6.49
C ASP A 113 -0.66 7.03 -6.03
N ASP A 114 -0.41 8.34 -5.97
CA ASP A 114 -1.36 9.32 -5.40
C ASP A 114 -2.71 9.30 -6.14
N GLU A 115 -2.70 9.00 -7.45
CA GLU A 115 -3.92 8.87 -8.27
C GLU A 115 -4.88 7.76 -7.80
N ASN A 116 -4.39 6.81 -6.99
CA ASN A 116 -5.20 5.73 -6.43
C ASN A 116 -5.89 6.09 -5.10
N PHE A 117 -5.52 7.22 -4.49
CA PHE A 117 -6.20 7.77 -3.32
C PHE A 117 -7.28 8.75 -3.76
N LEU A 118 -8.47 8.60 -3.20
CA LEU A 118 -9.67 9.37 -3.57
C LEU A 118 -10.09 10.20 -2.38
N GLU A 119 -10.09 11.52 -2.53
CA GLU A 119 -10.33 12.46 -1.44
C GLU A 119 -11.49 13.39 -1.84
N PRO A 120 -12.75 13.12 -1.44
CA PRO A 120 -13.24 11.97 -0.66
C PRO A 120 -13.49 10.70 -1.50
N ALA A 121 -13.86 9.58 -0.86
CA ALA A 121 -14.24 8.33 -1.55
C ALA A 121 -15.44 8.52 -2.51
N VAL A 122 -16.42 9.31 -2.07
CA VAL A 122 -17.64 9.63 -2.81
C VAL A 122 -17.96 11.10 -2.55
N THR A 123 -18.12 11.87 -3.62
CA THR A 123 -18.53 13.28 -3.58
C THR A 123 -20.05 13.42 -3.38
N GLU A 124 -20.49 14.58 -2.91
CA GLU A 124 -21.92 14.83 -2.65
C GLU A 124 -22.79 14.67 -3.91
N SER A 125 -22.26 15.07 -5.08
CA SER A 125 -22.95 15.06 -6.37
C SER A 125 -23.05 13.70 -7.05
N GLU A 126 -22.17 12.75 -6.73
CA GLU A 126 -22.18 11.43 -7.36
C GLU A 126 -23.44 10.64 -6.98
N SER A 127 -23.86 9.66 -7.77
CA SER A 127 -25.02 8.83 -7.44
C SER A 127 -24.68 7.36 -7.65
N PRO A 128 -25.19 6.45 -6.79
CA PRO A 128 -24.89 5.04 -6.93
C PRO A 128 -25.50 4.49 -8.23
N ASP A 129 -24.72 3.73 -8.97
CA ASP A 129 -25.12 3.06 -10.21
C ASP A 129 -25.27 1.53 -10.01
N GLN A 130 -25.32 0.78 -11.10
CA GLN A 130 -25.42 -0.69 -11.09
C GLN A 130 -24.18 -1.42 -10.52
N TYR A 131 -23.03 -0.74 -10.43
CA TYR A 131 -21.78 -1.30 -9.92
C TYR A 131 -21.54 -0.98 -8.43
N THR A 132 -22.49 -0.29 -7.81
CA THR A 132 -22.49 -0.01 -6.37
C THR A 132 -23.13 -1.18 -5.60
N PRO A 133 -22.36 -2.04 -4.91
CA PRO A 133 -22.89 -3.25 -4.27
C PRO A 133 -23.74 -2.96 -3.03
N ASP A 134 -23.50 -1.84 -2.35
CA ASP A 134 -24.15 -1.46 -1.10
C ASP A 134 -24.46 0.05 -1.10
N LYS A 135 -25.70 0.39 -1.45
CA LYS A 135 -26.16 1.78 -1.52
C LYS A 135 -26.21 2.46 -0.14
N THR A 136 -26.40 1.69 0.94
CA THR A 136 -26.41 2.25 2.29
C THR A 136 -25.01 2.68 2.69
N PHE A 137 -24.02 1.83 2.43
CA PHE A 137 -22.61 2.19 2.65
C PHE A 137 -22.17 3.34 1.74
N TYR A 138 -22.58 3.35 0.47
CA TYR A 138 -22.28 4.46 -0.44
C TYR A 138 -22.79 5.81 0.09
N ASN A 139 -24.01 5.84 0.64
CA ASN A 139 -24.58 7.05 1.24
C ASN A 139 -23.91 7.43 2.58
N GLU A 140 -23.42 6.45 3.35
CA GLU A 140 -22.58 6.71 4.54
C GLU A 140 -21.29 7.43 4.15
N LEU A 141 -20.63 6.98 3.07
CA LEU A 141 -19.39 7.60 2.61
C LEU A 141 -19.58 9.07 2.23
N LYS A 142 -20.68 9.39 1.53
CA LYS A 142 -21.04 10.79 1.23
C LYS A 142 -21.14 11.67 2.47
N GLN A 143 -21.69 11.15 3.56
CA GLN A 143 -21.89 11.89 4.80
C GLN A 143 -20.59 12.03 5.58
N SER A 144 -19.80 10.95 5.65
CA SER A 144 -18.53 10.93 6.39
C SER A 144 -17.42 11.72 5.70
N THR A 145 -17.49 11.88 4.37
CA THR A 145 -16.44 12.47 3.52
C THR A 145 -15.06 11.79 3.66
N LEU A 146 -15.02 10.57 4.18
CA LEU A 146 -13.78 9.81 4.32
C LEU A 146 -13.20 9.43 2.97
N ASN A 147 -11.88 9.26 2.96
CA ASN A 147 -11.13 8.95 1.75
C ASN A 147 -11.36 7.52 1.27
N GLY A 148 -11.21 7.33 -0.04
CA GLY A 148 -11.28 6.06 -0.73
C GLY A 148 -9.92 5.66 -1.27
N PHE A 149 -9.81 4.38 -1.64
CA PHE A 149 -8.65 3.86 -2.35
C PHE A 149 -9.13 2.94 -3.47
N LYS A 150 -8.56 3.09 -4.67
CA LYS A 150 -8.85 2.23 -5.82
C LYS A 150 -7.64 1.39 -6.19
N TYR A 151 -7.88 0.16 -6.59
CA TYR A 151 -6.84 -0.71 -7.13
C TYR A 151 -7.42 -1.71 -8.13
N ARG A 152 -6.55 -2.32 -8.94
CA ARG A 152 -6.93 -3.31 -9.96
C ARG A 152 -6.50 -4.70 -9.53
N THR A 153 -7.35 -5.69 -9.81
CA THR A 153 -7.06 -7.10 -9.51
C THR A 153 -7.05 -8.01 -10.73
N GLY A 154 -7.50 -7.52 -11.89
CA GLY A 154 -7.78 -8.35 -13.06
C GLY A 154 -8.51 -7.57 -14.15
N LYS A 155 -8.94 -8.28 -15.21
CA LYS A 155 -9.34 -7.65 -16.48
C LYS A 155 -10.65 -6.91 -16.26
N GLU A 156 -10.61 -5.60 -16.48
CA GLU A 156 -11.71 -4.64 -16.23
C GLU A 156 -12.15 -4.48 -14.76
N THR A 157 -11.64 -5.30 -13.83
CA THR A 157 -12.06 -5.21 -12.42
C THR A 157 -11.23 -4.19 -11.66
N SER A 158 -11.81 -3.00 -11.48
CA SER A 158 -11.36 -2.02 -10.50
C SER A 158 -12.19 -2.16 -9.23
N VAL A 159 -11.50 -2.27 -8.10
CA VAL A 159 -12.11 -2.32 -6.77
C VAL A 159 -11.85 -1.00 -6.09
N TYR A 160 -12.91 -0.38 -5.59
CA TYR A 160 -12.83 0.84 -4.79
C TYR A 160 -13.26 0.50 -3.38
N ILE A 161 -12.38 0.77 -2.43
CA ILE A 161 -12.57 0.48 -1.01
C ILE A 161 -12.57 1.76 -0.18
N ALA A 162 -13.33 1.75 0.89
CA ALA A 162 -13.36 2.82 1.88
C ALA A 162 -13.67 2.25 3.27
N TRP A 163 -13.49 3.05 4.30
CA TRP A 163 -13.83 2.70 5.68
C TRP A 163 -15.32 2.93 5.95
N SER A 164 -16.00 1.94 6.54
CA SER A 164 -17.31 2.15 7.16
C SER A 164 -17.13 2.50 8.63
N GLU A 165 -17.55 3.70 9.01
CA GLU A 165 -17.59 4.11 10.41
C GLU A 165 -18.63 3.32 11.21
N LYS A 166 -19.73 2.92 10.57
CA LYS A 166 -20.80 2.14 11.21
C LYS A 166 -20.36 0.71 11.49
N GLU A 167 -19.72 0.06 10.52
CA GLU A 167 -19.30 -1.34 10.64
C GLU A 167 -17.85 -1.51 11.14
N LYS A 168 -17.10 -0.41 11.28
CA LYS A 168 -15.70 -0.37 11.72
C LYS A 168 -14.81 -1.35 10.93
N LYS A 169 -15.00 -1.36 9.60
CA LYS A 169 -14.21 -2.19 8.68
C LYS A 169 -14.11 -1.55 7.30
N VAL A 170 -13.08 -1.95 6.56
CA VAL A 170 -12.89 -1.56 5.15
C VAL A 170 -13.80 -2.42 4.26
N LYS A 171 -14.55 -1.78 3.36
CA LYS A 171 -15.50 -2.44 2.45
C LYS A 171 -15.34 -1.91 1.03
N PRO A 172 -15.59 -2.75 0.00
CA PRO A 172 -15.75 -2.23 -1.36
C PRO A 172 -17.05 -1.43 -1.46
N TYR A 173 -16.97 -0.23 -2.03
CA TYR A 173 -18.14 0.61 -2.33
C TYR A 173 -18.43 0.72 -3.83
N TYR A 174 -17.48 0.33 -4.68
CA TYR A 174 -17.68 0.24 -6.11
C TYR A 174 -16.82 -0.89 -6.71
N ASN A 175 -17.43 -1.69 -7.57
CA ASN A 175 -16.75 -2.77 -8.30
C ASN A 175 -17.20 -2.74 -9.75
N CYS A 176 -16.44 -2.10 -10.65
CA CYS A 176 -16.82 -2.15 -12.05
C CYS A 176 -16.54 -3.50 -12.66
N CYS A 177 -17.43 -3.85 -13.59
CA CYS A 177 -17.10 -4.62 -14.78
C CYS A 177 -16.60 -6.03 -14.43
N LYS A 178 -17.56 -6.90 -14.08
CA LYS A 178 -17.37 -8.34 -14.03
C LYS A 178 -17.83 -8.97 -15.34
#